data_AF-A0A9P0HYI9-F1
#
_entry.id   AF-A0A9P0HYI9-F1
#
_cell.length_a   1.000
_cell.length_b   1.000
_cell.length_c   1.000
_cell.angle_alpha   90.00
_cell.angle_beta   90.00
_cell.angle_gamma   90.00
#
_symmetry.space_group_name_H-M   'P 1'
#
loop_
_entity.id
_entity.type
_entity.pdbx_description
1 polymer ?
#
loop_
_entity_poly.entity_id
_entity_poly.type
_entity_poly.pdbx_seq_one_letter_code
_entity_poly.pdbx_strand_id
1 'polypeptide(L)'
;MDNARDALIESWLAEVDVGMSDEEVDNLEEEVHQSESEQEQVIPGERSDESSEDDLPQQRRRRTDFYKGVDDTLWAYKRTKNGVDLVAKMCSMYDVARNSRRWSLTIFFRLLNLSAFNALCIYTANRNYEPVSRREFLIDLSLALMKLLAQKRLENKSLPRTLTIRIKDFLGIPIGLSFSIRNNVC
;
A
#
# COMPACT_ATOMS: atom_id res chain seq x y z
N MET A 1 20.27 7.04 1.72
CA MET A 1 18.97 7.20 1.02
C MET A 1 17.98 6.13 1.45
N ASP A 2 18.47 4.97 1.91
CA ASP A 2 17.63 3.83 2.28
C ASP A 2 16.80 4.06 3.56
N ASN A 3 17.34 4.74 4.57
CA ASN A 3 16.61 5.00 5.83
C ASN A 3 15.28 5.77 5.66
N ALA A 4 15.19 6.69 4.70
CA ALA A 4 13.98 7.49 4.49
C ALA A 4 12.90 6.73 3.71
N ARG A 5 13.32 5.85 2.79
CA ARG A 5 12.40 4.98 2.03
C ARG A 5 11.88 3.86 2.92
N ASP A 6 12.75 3.28 3.73
CA ASP A 6 12.40 2.25 4.71
C ASP A 6 11.44 2.85 5.75
N ALA A 7 11.70 4.04 6.29
CA ALA A 7 10.78 4.72 7.22
C ALA A 7 9.39 5.01 6.62
N LEU A 8 9.30 5.29 5.32
CA LEU A 8 8.03 5.49 4.63
C LEU A 8 7.27 4.16 4.47
N ILE A 9 7.98 3.08 4.14
CA ILE A 9 7.41 1.73 4.08
C ILE A 9 6.94 1.29 5.47
N GLU A 10 7.71 1.53 6.52
CA GLU A 10 7.30 1.27 7.90
C GLU A 10 6.10 2.11 8.34
N SER A 11 6.04 3.39 7.94
CA SER A 11 4.85 4.23 8.18
C SER A 11 3.62 3.68 7.46
N TRP A 12 3.81 3.12 6.27
CA TRP A 12 2.75 2.49 5.49
C TRP A 12 2.33 1.14 6.09
N LEU A 13 3.27 0.32 6.53
CA LEU A 13 3.00 -0.91 7.26
C LEU A 13 2.26 -0.63 8.56
N ALA A 14 2.65 0.39 9.32
CA ALA A 14 1.95 0.81 10.53
C ALA A 14 0.51 1.27 10.26
N GLU A 15 0.28 2.01 9.17
CA GLU A 15 -1.08 2.42 8.76
C GLU A 15 -1.94 1.21 8.35
N VAL A 16 -1.30 0.14 7.87
CA VAL A 16 -1.91 -1.12 7.45
C VAL A 16 -2.15 -2.08 8.62
N ASP A 17 -1.29 -2.07 9.64
CA ASP A 17 -1.41 -2.88 10.86
C ASP A 17 -2.54 -2.40 11.78
N VAL A 18 -2.87 -1.11 11.75
CA VAL A 18 -4.06 -0.57 12.45
C VAL A 18 -5.38 -1.16 11.92
N GLY A 19 -5.34 -1.97 10.86
CA GLY A 19 -6.51 -2.67 10.28
C GLY A 19 -6.38 -4.19 10.13
N MET A 20 -5.38 -4.85 10.70
CA MET A 20 -5.27 -6.33 10.72
C MET A 20 -5.41 -6.80 12.16
N SER A 21 -6.35 -7.72 12.44
CA SER A 21 -6.45 -8.33 13.77
C SER A 21 -5.24 -9.23 14.01
N ASP A 22 -4.77 -9.32 15.26
CA ASP A 22 -3.65 -10.20 15.67
C ASP A 22 -3.81 -11.64 15.15
N GLU A 23 -5.06 -12.11 14.97
CA GLU A 23 -5.40 -13.43 14.40
C GLU A 23 -4.99 -13.63 12.92
N GLU A 24 -4.88 -12.58 12.10
CA GLU A 24 -4.38 -12.69 10.71
C GLU A 24 -2.85 -12.70 10.64
N VAL A 25 -2.18 -12.13 11.65
CA VAL A 25 -0.71 -12.17 11.79
C VAL A 25 -0.28 -13.57 12.24
N ASP A 26 -0.99 -14.15 13.21
CA ASP A 26 -0.74 -15.52 13.68
C ASP A 26 -1.01 -16.57 12.57
N ASN A 27 -2.05 -16.37 11.75
CA ASN A 27 -2.32 -17.26 10.61
C ASN A 27 -1.21 -17.23 9.53
N LEU A 28 -0.54 -16.09 9.34
CA LEU A 28 0.61 -15.97 8.44
C LEU A 28 1.87 -16.62 9.03
N GLU A 29 2.02 -16.62 10.36
CA GLU A 29 3.09 -17.35 11.04
C GLU A 29 2.86 -18.88 11.02
N GLU A 30 1.60 -19.32 11.12
CA GLU A 30 1.22 -20.74 11.02
C GLU A 30 1.39 -21.30 9.60
N GLU A 31 0.99 -20.56 8.54
CA GLU A 31 1.20 -21.00 7.15
C GLU A 31 2.69 -21.18 6.80
N VAL A 32 3.57 -20.36 7.39
CA VAL A 32 5.03 -20.49 7.24
C VAL A 32 5.53 -21.78 7.89
N HIS A 33 5.02 -22.13 9.08
CA HIS A 33 5.37 -23.37 9.76
C HIS A 33 4.88 -24.64 9.04
N GLN A 34 3.72 -24.59 8.37
CA GLN A 34 3.23 -25.69 7.56
C GLN A 34 4.14 -25.94 6.34
N SER A 35 4.58 -24.87 5.67
CA SER A 35 5.41 -24.95 4.45
C SER A 35 6.83 -25.47 4.69
N GLU A 36 7.40 -25.27 5.89
CA GLU A 36 8.72 -25.81 6.27
C GLU A 36 8.69 -27.33 6.51
N SER A 37 7.53 -27.90 6.87
CA SER A 37 7.39 -29.34 7.14
C SER A 37 7.31 -30.21 5.89
N GLU A 38 6.94 -29.63 4.74
CA GLU A 38 6.74 -30.37 3.48
C GLU A 38 8.01 -30.47 2.61
N GLN A 39 9.06 -29.68 2.90
CA GLN A 39 10.28 -29.64 2.08
C GLN A 39 11.42 -30.55 2.56
N GLU A 40 11.27 -31.21 3.71
CA GLU A 40 12.28 -32.14 4.22
C GLU A 40 11.96 -33.57 3.75
N GLN A 41 12.05 -33.82 2.44
CA GLN A 41 12.21 -35.18 1.92
C GLN A 41 13.35 -35.30 0.91
N VAL A 42 14.22 -36.26 1.22
CA VAL A 42 15.17 -37.00 0.37
C VAL A 42 16.59 -36.42 0.25
N ILE A 43 17.53 -37.02 1.02
CA ILE A 43 18.82 -37.47 0.48
C ILE A 43 19.05 -38.94 0.91
N PRO A 44 19.28 -39.90 0.01
CA PRO A 44 19.63 -41.28 0.34
C PRO A 44 21.15 -41.45 0.48
N GLY A 45 21.60 -42.13 1.54
CA GLY A 45 23.01 -42.41 1.80
C GLY A 45 23.21 -43.78 2.45
N GLU A 46 24.32 -44.42 2.09
CA GLU A 46 24.60 -45.85 2.16
C GLU A 46 24.85 -46.44 3.57
N ARG A 47 24.74 -47.77 3.60
CA ARG A 47 25.07 -48.75 4.65
C ARG A 47 26.50 -48.62 5.18
N SER A 48 26.71 -48.76 6.50
CA SER A 48 27.65 -49.68 7.18
C SER A 48 27.78 -49.35 8.69
N ASP A 49 27.23 -50.25 9.52
CA ASP A 49 27.78 -50.89 10.73
C ASP A 49 28.56 -50.08 11.80
N GLU A 50 27.89 -49.94 12.96
CA GLU A 50 28.26 -50.25 14.36
C GLU A 50 29.53 -49.71 15.08
N SER A 51 29.29 -49.42 16.38
CA SER A 51 30.18 -49.17 17.54
C SER A 51 30.59 -47.70 17.75
N SER A 52 30.36 -47.01 18.87
CA SER A 52 30.07 -47.41 20.26
C SER A 52 29.33 -46.25 20.98
N GLU A 53 28.42 -46.59 21.89
CA GLU A 53 27.71 -45.64 22.76
C GLU A 53 28.68 -45.08 23.83
N ASP A 54 28.88 -43.76 23.84
CA ASP A 54 29.38 -43.03 25.01
C ASP A 54 28.37 -41.94 25.38
N ASP A 55 27.65 -42.20 26.48
CA ASP A 55 26.67 -41.33 27.12
C ASP A 55 27.32 -40.01 27.61
N LEU A 56 27.10 -38.93 26.87
CA LEU A 56 27.22 -37.56 27.37
C LEU A 56 25.89 -36.84 27.12
N PRO A 57 25.36 -36.07 28.09
CA PRO A 57 24.07 -35.43 27.93
C PRO A 57 24.18 -34.47 26.74
N GLN A 58 23.49 -34.80 25.66
CA GLN A 58 23.41 -33.94 24.48
C GLN A 58 22.64 -32.69 24.90
N GLN A 59 23.43 -31.74 25.40
CA GLN A 59 23.04 -30.41 25.76
C GLN A 59 22.27 -29.88 24.55
N ARG A 60 20.95 -29.71 24.74
CA ARG A 60 20.00 -29.29 23.72
C ARG A 60 20.53 -27.99 23.13
N ARG A 61 21.28 -28.11 22.03
CA ARG A 61 21.83 -26.95 21.31
C ARG A 61 20.63 -26.09 20.99
N ARG A 62 20.66 -24.82 21.42
CA ARG A 62 19.55 -23.92 21.17
C ARG A 62 19.36 -23.89 19.65
N ARG A 63 18.13 -24.13 19.21
CA ARG A 63 17.70 -24.16 17.79
C ARG A 63 18.09 -22.89 17.02
N THR A 64 18.55 -21.85 17.71
CA THR A 64 19.01 -20.56 17.19
C THR A 64 20.32 -20.61 16.41
N ASP A 65 21.08 -21.71 16.48
CA ASP A 65 22.43 -21.76 15.94
C ASP A 65 22.48 -22.33 14.51
N PHE A 66 21.34 -22.80 13.98
CA PHE A 66 21.23 -23.41 12.65
C PHE A 66 21.18 -22.39 11.51
N TYR A 67 20.61 -21.21 11.74
CA TYR A 67 20.48 -20.16 10.72
C TYR A 67 21.74 -19.28 10.57
N LYS A 68 22.81 -19.58 11.32
CA LYS A 68 24.02 -18.74 11.43
C LYS A 68 24.90 -18.68 10.16
N GLY A 69 24.32 -19.00 8.99
CA GLY A 69 24.99 -18.98 7.69
C GLY A 69 24.06 -19.03 6.46
N VAL A 70 22.74 -18.95 6.60
CA VAL A 70 21.78 -18.97 5.46
C VAL A 70 21.28 -17.54 5.11
N ASP A 71 21.92 -16.52 5.67
CA ASP A 71 21.14 -15.47 6.33
C ASP A 71 21.12 -14.08 5.67
N ASP A 72 21.44 -13.95 4.39
CA ASP A 72 21.26 -12.67 3.66
C ASP A 72 20.23 -12.79 2.54
N THR A 73 20.33 -13.83 1.71
CA THR A 73 19.42 -14.01 0.56
C THR A 73 17.99 -14.32 0.99
N LEU A 74 17.81 -15.16 2.01
CA LEU A 74 16.49 -15.49 2.54
C LEU A 74 15.83 -14.27 3.20
N TRP A 75 16.59 -13.47 3.96
CA TRP A 75 16.10 -12.24 4.57
C TRP A 75 15.76 -11.17 3.54
N ALA A 76 16.58 -11.00 2.50
CA ALA A 76 16.28 -10.10 1.39
C ALA A 76 15.00 -10.50 0.65
N TYR A 77 14.78 -11.79 0.42
CA TYR A 77 13.54 -12.31 -0.16
C TYR A 77 12.34 -12.04 0.76
N LYS A 78 12.44 -12.39 2.05
CA LYS A 78 11.38 -12.14 3.06
C LYS A 78 10.98 -10.66 3.13
N ARG A 79 11.96 -9.74 3.04
CA ARG A 79 11.71 -8.28 3.03
C ARG A 79 10.95 -7.80 1.78
N THR A 80 11.17 -8.44 0.62
CA THR A 80 10.66 -7.92 -0.67
C THR A 80 9.43 -8.65 -1.20
N LYS A 81 9.15 -9.88 -0.74
CA LYS A 81 8.10 -10.75 -1.31
C LYS A 81 6.68 -10.19 -1.23
N ASN A 82 6.37 -9.38 -0.21
CA ASN A 82 5.00 -8.93 0.09
C ASN A 82 4.68 -7.54 -0.51
N GLY A 83 5.54 -6.99 -1.37
CA GLY A 83 5.36 -5.63 -1.89
C GLY A 83 4.05 -5.43 -2.66
N VAL A 84 3.62 -6.43 -3.44
CA VAL A 84 2.36 -6.37 -4.20
C VAL A 84 1.15 -6.41 -3.28
N ASP A 85 1.18 -7.27 -2.26
CA ASP A 85 0.09 -7.41 -1.29
C ASP A 85 -0.07 -6.15 -0.44
N LEU A 86 1.03 -5.51 -0.07
CA LEU A 86 1.01 -4.21 0.60
C LEU A 86 0.29 -3.16 -0.25
N VAL A 87 0.64 -3.04 -1.53
CA VAL A 87 -0.01 -2.09 -2.44
C VAL A 87 -1.49 -2.42 -2.62
N ALA A 88 -1.85 -3.70 -2.71
CA ALA A 88 -3.23 -4.15 -2.81
C ALA A 88 -4.04 -3.76 -1.56
N LYS A 89 -3.49 -3.99 -0.36
CA LYS A 89 -4.10 -3.62 0.91
C LYS A 89 -4.28 -2.10 1.03
N MET A 90 -3.27 -1.33 0.64
CA MET A 90 -3.35 0.14 0.58
C MET A 90 -4.45 0.64 -0.36
N CYS A 91 -4.58 0.03 -1.53
CA CYS A 91 -5.64 0.36 -2.47
C CYS A 91 -7.04 -0.03 -1.96
N SER A 92 -7.12 -1.01 -1.06
CA SER A 92 -8.39 -1.46 -0.45
C SER A 92 -8.88 -0.51 0.64
N MET A 93 -7.98 0.10 1.42
CA MET A 93 -8.34 1.01 2.53
C MET A 93 -9.09 2.28 2.05
N TYR A 94 -8.76 2.76 0.85
CA TYR A 94 -9.39 3.93 0.22
C TYR A 94 -10.04 3.57 -1.12
N ASP A 95 -10.73 2.43 -1.18
CA ASP A 95 -11.34 1.94 -2.41
C ASP A 95 -12.51 2.83 -2.87
N VAL A 96 -12.46 3.28 -4.13
CA VAL A 96 -13.52 4.06 -4.79
C VAL A 96 -14.47 3.20 -5.62
N ALA A 97 -14.28 1.88 -5.65
CA ALA A 97 -15.11 0.97 -6.43
C ALA A 97 -16.58 1.05 -6.02
N ARG A 98 -17.46 0.93 -7.01
CA ARG A 98 -18.91 0.85 -6.83
C ARG A 98 -19.43 -0.44 -7.42
N ASN A 99 -20.52 -0.96 -6.83
CA ASN A 99 -21.20 -2.13 -7.39
C ASN A 99 -21.61 -1.84 -8.84
N SER A 100 -21.08 -2.63 -9.77
CA SER A 100 -21.28 -2.48 -11.20
C SER A 100 -21.34 -3.86 -11.83
N ARG A 101 -22.28 -4.04 -12.76
CA ARG A 101 -22.36 -5.24 -13.61
C ARG A 101 -21.48 -5.16 -14.86
N ARG A 102 -20.71 -4.08 -15.01
CA ARG A 102 -19.84 -3.82 -16.17
C ARG A 102 -18.38 -3.98 -15.76
N TRP A 103 -17.73 -5.01 -16.30
CA TRP A 103 -16.32 -5.32 -16.02
C TRP A 103 -15.35 -4.19 -16.34
N SER A 104 -15.60 -3.44 -17.42
CA SER A 104 -14.78 -2.29 -17.78
C SER A 104 -14.73 -1.22 -16.68
N LEU A 105 -15.84 -1.03 -15.97
CA LEU A 105 -15.90 -0.06 -14.88
C LEU A 105 -15.16 -0.56 -13.62
N THR A 106 -15.18 -1.87 -13.37
CA THR A 106 -14.38 -2.49 -12.30
C THR A 106 -12.88 -2.27 -12.53
N ILE A 107 -12.42 -2.48 -13.77
CA ILE A 107 -11.02 -2.22 -14.15
C ILE A 107 -10.69 -0.73 -13.97
N PHE A 108 -11.59 0.16 -14.41
CA PHE A 108 -11.41 1.60 -14.23
C PHE A 108 -11.21 2.00 -12.76
N PHE A 109 -12.04 1.47 -11.85
CA PHE A 109 -11.88 1.78 -10.41
C PHE A 109 -10.57 1.24 -9.83
N ARG A 110 -10.15 0.03 -10.23
CA ARG A 110 -8.85 -0.53 -9.82
C ARG A 110 -7.69 0.36 -10.28
N LEU A 111 -7.72 0.81 -11.54
CA LEU A 111 -6.72 1.72 -12.09
C LEU A 111 -6.75 3.08 -11.37
N LEU A 112 -7.94 3.57 -11.01
CA LEU A 112 -8.07 4.83 -10.29
C LEU A 112 -7.40 4.77 -8.91
N ASN A 113 -7.64 3.72 -8.12
CA ASN A 113 -6.98 3.55 -6.82
C ASN A 113 -5.46 3.43 -6.97
N LEU A 114 -5.00 2.60 -7.91
CA LEU A 114 -3.58 2.40 -8.15
C LEU A 114 -2.89 3.69 -8.61
N SER A 115 -3.56 4.48 -9.45
CA SER A 115 -3.04 5.77 -9.91
C SER A 115 -2.91 6.78 -8.76
N ALA A 116 -3.87 6.81 -7.84
CA ALA A 116 -3.83 7.70 -6.68
C ALA A 116 -2.71 7.30 -5.71
N PHE A 117 -2.50 6.00 -5.49
CA PHE A 117 -1.38 5.49 -4.70
C PHE A 117 -0.03 5.87 -5.34
N ASN A 118 0.12 5.65 -6.65
CA ASN A 118 1.34 6.01 -7.37
C ASN A 118 1.60 7.53 -7.32
N ALA A 119 0.55 8.35 -7.43
CA ALA A 119 0.66 9.79 -7.29
C ALA A 119 1.14 10.20 -5.89
N LEU A 120 0.68 9.52 -4.84
CA LEU A 120 1.15 9.74 -3.47
C LEU A 120 2.65 9.40 -3.34
N CYS A 121 3.11 8.28 -3.89
CA CYS A 121 4.53 7.89 -3.88
C CYS A 121 5.43 8.96 -4.51
N ILE A 122 5.00 9.52 -5.65
CA ILE A 122 5.73 10.59 -6.33
C ILE A 122 5.68 11.88 -5.50
N TYR A 123 4.52 12.19 -4.92
CA TYR A 123 4.33 13.38 -4.10
C TYR A 123 5.22 13.37 -2.85
N THR A 124 5.30 12.24 -2.14
CA THR A 124 6.17 12.09 -0.97
C THR A 124 7.65 12.09 -1.37
N ALA A 125 8.03 11.43 -2.47
CA ALA A 125 9.40 11.45 -2.97
C ALA A 125 9.88 12.88 -3.29
N ASN A 126 9.02 13.71 -3.89
CA ASN A 126 9.31 15.12 -4.17
C ASN A 126 9.38 16.00 -2.91
N ARG A 127 8.91 15.49 -1.77
CA ARG A 127 8.96 16.13 -0.46
C ARG A 127 9.95 15.45 0.48
N ASN A 128 10.99 14.82 -0.07
CA ASN A 128 12.03 14.16 0.72
C ASN A 128 11.49 13.08 1.68
N TYR A 129 10.39 12.42 1.33
CA TYR A 129 9.74 11.39 2.13
C TYR A 129 9.21 11.88 3.49
N GLU A 130 8.90 13.18 3.61
CA GLU A 130 8.16 13.69 4.77
C GLU A 130 6.81 12.98 4.90
N PRO A 131 6.37 12.68 6.14
CA PRO A 131 5.13 11.97 6.38
C PRO A 131 3.94 12.83 5.89
N VAL A 132 3.12 12.23 5.03
CA VAL A 132 1.92 12.87 4.47
C VAL A 132 0.73 12.00 4.83
N SER A 133 -0.31 12.62 5.39
CA SER A 133 -1.60 11.97 5.59
C SER A 133 -2.20 11.57 4.24
N ARG A 134 -2.34 10.27 4.00
CA ARG A 134 -2.93 9.74 2.75
C ARG A 134 -4.33 10.29 2.52
N ARG A 135 -5.14 10.36 3.58
CA ARG A 135 -6.50 10.91 3.52
C ARG A 135 -6.50 12.37 3.04
N GLU A 136 -5.65 13.22 3.61
CA GLU A 136 -5.57 14.63 3.22
C GLU A 136 -5.10 14.78 1.78
N PHE A 137 -4.08 14.01 1.38
CA PHE A 137 -3.62 13.96 0.00
C PHE A 137 -4.75 13.59 -0.98
N LEU A 138 -5.55 12.57 -0.68
CA LEU A 138 -6.66 12.15 -1.53
C LEU A 138 -7.78 13.20 -1.61
N ILE A 139 -8.07 13.89 -0.49
CA ILE A 139 -9.01 15.01 -0.47
C ILE A 139 -8.50 16.12 -1.39
N ASP A 140 -7.26 16.57 -1.20
CA ASP A 140 -6.66 17.64 -2.01
C ASP A 140 -6.60 17.28 -3.49
N LEU A 141 -6.22 16.04 -3.81
CA LEU A 141 -6.23 15.52 -5.17
C LEU A 141 -7.63 15.58 -5.78
N SER A 142 -8.66 15.13 -5.06
CA SER A 142 -10.03 15.15 -5.54
C SER A 142 -10.55 16.57 -5.78
N LEU A 143 -10.26 17.51 -4.88
CA LEU A 143 -10.64 18.92 -5.02
C LEU A 143 -9.91 19.57 -6.19
N ALA A 144 -8.62 19.28 -6.38
CA ALA A 144 -7.84 19.77 -7.52
C ALA A 144 -8.42 19.29 -8.86
N LEU A 145 -8.79 18.01 -8.97
CA LEU A 145 -9.43 17.46 -10.17
C LEU A 145 -10.82 18.06 -10.42
N MET A 146 -11.59 18.31 -9.36
CA MET A 146 -12.91 18.93 -9.46
C MET A 146 -12.88 20.40 -9.89
N LYS A 147 -11.78 21.11 -9.61
CA LYS A 147 -11.66 22.56 -9.87
C LYS A 147 -11.95 22.93 -11.33
N LEU A 148 -11.37 22.20 -12.28
CA LEU A 148 -11.58 22.46 -13.72
C LEU A 148 -13.04 22.23 -14.15
N LEU A 149 -13.65 21.14 -13.66
CA LEU A 149 -15.05 20.82 -13.96
C LEU A 149 -16.00 21.84 -13.33
N ALA A 150 -15.69 22.30 -12.11
CA ALA A 150 -16.46 23.32 -11.41
C ALA A 150 -16.42 24.67 -12.16
N GLN A 151 -15.25 25.09 -12.64
CA GLN A 151 -15.09 26.28 -13.48
C GLN A 151 -15.90 26.19 -14.77
N LYS A 152 -15.78 25.09 -15.50
CA LYS A 152 -16.55 24.86 -16.74
C LYS A 152 -18.06 24.86 -16.47
N ARG A 153 -18.49 24.31 -15.34
CA ARG A 153 -19.92 24.28 -14.96
C ARG A 153 -20.48 25.68 -14.68
N LEU A 154 -19.64 26.63 -14.24
CA LEU A 154 -20.03 28.01 -13.99
C LEU A 154 -20.30 28.81 -15.28
N GLU A 155 -19.78 28.36 -16.42
CA GLU A 155 -20.06 28.96 -17.73
C GLU A 155 -21.51 28.72 -18.18
N ASN A 156 -22.18 27.70 -17.63
CA ASN A 156 -23.56 27.38 -17.97
C ASN A 156 -24.55 28.36 -17.30
N LYS A 157 -25.19 29.19 -18.13
CA LYS A 157 -26.17 30.21 -17.69
C LYS A 157 -27.46 29.61 -17.11
N SER A 158 -27.79 28.34 -17.39
CA SER A 158 -28.99 27.68 -16.83
C SER A 158 -28.74 27.00 -15.47
N LEU A 159 -27.55 27.14 -14.90
CA LEU A 159 -27.21 26.51 -13.63
C LEU A 159 -28.05 27.12 -12.48
N PRO A 160 -28.71 26.29 -11.64
CA PRO A 160 -29.46 26.76 -10.48
C PRO A 160 -28.63 27.65 -9.56
N ARG A 161 -29.21 28.76 -9.09
CA ARG A 161 -28.53 29.77 -8.27
C ARG A 161 -27.82 29.19 -7.04
N THR A 162 -28.45 28.22 -6.37
CA THR A 162 -27.86 27.52 -5.21
C THR A 162 -26.57 26.81 -5.56
N LEU A 163 -26.50 26.14 -6.71
CA LEU A 163 -25.29 25.47 -7.18
C LEU A 163 -24.22 26.47 -7.59
N THR A 164 -24.62 27.57 -8.25
CA THR A 164 -23.72 28.66 -8.62
C THR A 164 -23.02 29.26 -7.41
N ILE A 165 -23.74 29.50 -6.30
CA ILE A 165 -23.17 30.01 -5.06
C ILE A 165 -22.16 29.00 -4.49
N ARG A 166 -22.56 27.73 -4.31
CA ARG A 166 -21.66 26.70 -3.77
C ARG A 166 -20.39 26.48 -4.60
N ILE A 167 -20.51 26.53 -5.92
CA ILE A 167 -19.35 26.42 -6.82
C ILE A 167 -18.44 27.65 -6.69
N LYS A 168 -19.01 28.86 -6.59
CA LYS A 168 -18.23 30.08 -6.35
C LYS A 168 -17.51 30.03 -5.01
N ASP A 169 -18.18 29.58 -3.96
CA ASP A 169 -17.59 29.41 -2.62
C ASP A 169 -16.43 28.40 -2.66
N PHE A 170 -16.65 27.24 -3.30
CA PHE A 170 -15.61 26.22 -3.51
C PHE A 170 -14.39 26.76 -4.28
N LEU A 171 -14.62 27.64 -5.27
CA LEU A 171 -13.57 28.25 -6.07
C LEU A 171 -12.95 29.51 -5.42
N GLY A 172 -13.46 29.96 -4.27
CA GLY A 172 -13.01 31.20 -3.60
C GLY A 172 -13.39 32.49 -4.35
N ILE A 173 -14.45 32.46 -5.16
CA ILE A 173 -14.92 33.62 -5.95
C ILE A 173 -15.96 34.40 -5.12
N PRO A 174 -15.74 35.71 -4.87
CA PRO A 174 -16.68 36.51 -4.08
C PRO A 174 -18.03 36.67 -4.80
N ILE A 175 -19.11 36.63 -4.02
CA ILE A 175 -20.50 36.72 -4.49
C ILE A 175 -20.78 38.14 -4.98
N GLY A 176 -20.64 38.39 -6.29
CA GLY A 176 -20.96 39.70 -6.89
C GLY A 176 -20.19 40.05 -8.16
N LEU A 177 -19.04 39.40 -8.40
CA LEU A 177 -18.26 39.60 -9.63
C LEU A 177 -18.70 38.65 -10.74
N SER A 178 -18.80 39.17 -11.97
CA SER A 178 -18.93 38.37 -13.18
C SER A 178 -17.62 37.63 -13.43
N PHE A 179 -17.71 36.31 -13.58
CA PHE A 179 -16.56 35.46 -13.84
C PHE A 179 -16.19 35.55 -15.32
N SER A 180 -15.09 36.22 -15.65
CA SER A 180 -14.49 36.20 -16.99
C SER A 180 -13.25 35.32 -16.93
N ILE A 181 -13.33 34.12 -17.49
CA ILE A 181 -12.18 33.23 -17.61
C ILE A 181 -11.24 33.82 -18.65
N ARG A 182 -10.13 34.40 -18.20
CA ARG A 182 -8.95 34.53 -19.07
C ARG A 182 -8.29 33.15 -19.13
N ASN A 183 -8.54 32.43 -20.21
CA ASN A 183 -7.81 31.22 -20.55
C ASN A 183 -6.35 31.59 -20.79
N ASN A 184 -5.50 31.45 -19.77
CA ASN A 184 -4.07 31.34 -19.99
C ASN A 184 -3.77 29.86 -20.19
N VAL A 185 -3.87 29.44 -21.45
CA VAL A 185 -3.20 28.24 -21.95
C VAL A 185 -1.71 28.56 -21.90
N CYS A 186 -0.96 27.82 -21.07
CA CYS A 186 0.49 27.78 -21.14
C CYS A 186 0.90 26.63 -22.07
#